data_AF-A0A9Y2E632-F1
#
_entry.id   AF-A0A9Y2E632-F1
#
_cell.length_a   1.000
_cell.length_b   1.000
_cell.length_c   1.000
_cell.angle_alpha   90.00
_cell.angle_beta   90.00
_cell.angle_gamma   90.00
#
_symmetry.space_group_name_H-M   'P 1'
#
loop_
_entity.id
_entity.type
_entity.pdbx_description
1 polymer ?
#
loop_
_entity_poly.entity_id
_entity_poly.type
_entity_poly.pdbx_seq_one_letter_code
_entity_poly.pdbx_strand_id
1 'polypeptide(L)'
;MMGGQDGLASSLGIDMTPQGIASSLSNPEQIAQMLLQEGETGDSPADIMADLVNMQRADLRRIGAEHDVDVNVEMVTPEKMALYVAGIVDGEWEPLLELFNEQAAEREKLLAEMLEAEELEEFTAAKERVKNTGPGETDG
;
A
#
# COMPACT_ATOMS: atom_id res chain seq x y z
N MET A 1 5.34 -42.26 0.06
CA MET A 1 5.68 -41.70 -1.26
C MET A 1 4.98 -40.35 -1.35
N MET A 2 5.77 -39.29 -1.42
CA MET A 2 5.33 -37.89 -1.56
C MET A 2 4.95 -37.62 -3.02
N GLY A 3 3.98 -36.74 -3.25
CA GLY A 3 3.63 -36.26 -4.58
C GLY A 3 2.33 -35.45 -4.55
N GLY A 4 2.44 -34.14 -4.30
CA GLY A 4 1.27 -33.27 -4.22
C GLY A 4 1.56 -31.76 -4.11
N GLN A 5 2.79 -31.30 -4.37
CA GLN A 5 3.13 -29.86 -4.36
C GLN A 5 3.41 -29.28 -5.76
N ASP A 6 3.47 -30.10 -6.82
CA ASP A 6 3.83 -29.64 -8.17
C ASP A 6 2.67 -29.03 -8.98
N GLY A 7 1.44 -29.11 -8.49
CA GLY A 7 0.24 -28.75 -9.25
C GLY A 7 -0.01 -27.25 -9.43
N LEU A 8 0.38 -26.43 -8.46
CA LEU A 8 0.13 -24.98 -8.50
C LEU A 8 1.21 -24.24 -9.30
N ALA A 9 2.49 -24.57 -9.10
CA ALA A 9 3.61 -23.93 -9.78
C ALA A 9 3.67 -24.22 -11.29
N SER A 10 3.31 -25.44 -11.71
CA SER A 10 3.26 -25.79 -13.14
C SER A 10 2.16 -25.05 -13.91
N SER A 11 1.12 -24.57 -13.23
CA SER A 11 0.04 -23.80 -13.87
C SER A 11 0.45 -22.36 -14.22
N LEU A 12 1.53 -21.88 -13.61
CA LEU A 12 2.05 -20.51 -13.73
C LEU A 12 3.26 -20.41 -14.67
N GLY A 13 3.78 -21.53 -15.19
CA GLY A 13 5.00 -21.54 -16.01
C GLY A 13 6.26 -21.06 -15.28
N ILE A 14 6.20 -20.95 -13.94
CA ILE A 14 7.32 -20.48 -13.12
C ILE A 14 8.27 -21.64 -12.89
N ASP A 15 9.50 -21.50 -13.39
CA ASP A 15 10.58 -22.42 -13.11
C ASP A 15 11.03 -22.25 -11.64
N MET A 16 10.81 -23.29 -10.82
CA MET A 16 11.19 -23.29 -9.41
C MET A 16 12.68 -23.58 -9.17
N THR A 17 13.51 -23.58 -10.20
CA THR A 17 14.96 -23.52 -10.01
C THR A 17 15.36 -22.20 -9.35
N PRO A 18 16.47 -22.13 -8.60
CA PRO A 18 16.98 -20.88 -8.05
C PRO A 18 17.18 -19.80 -9.12
N GLN A 19 17.55 -20.19 -10.35
CA GLN A 19 17.65 -19.28 -11.49
C GLN A 19 16.28 -18.81 -11.99
N GLY A 20 15.29 -19.71 -12.07
CA GLY A 20 13.92 -19.38 -12.44
C GLY A 20 13.26 -18.42 -11.46
N ILE A 21 13.39 -18.67 -10.16
CA ILE A 21 12.90 -17.78 -9.09
C ILE A 21 13.60 -16.41 -9.17
N ALA A 22 14.92 -16.37 -9.36
CA ALA A 22 15.65 -15.11 -9.52
C ALA A 22 15.20 -14.34 -10.76
N SER A 23 14.89 -15.03 -11.86
CA SER A 23 14.39 -14.41 -13.09
C SER A 23 12.97 -13.86 -12.94
N SER A 24 12.08 -14.58 -12.25
CA SER A 24 10.73 -14.11 -11.96
C SER A 24 10.72 -12.93 -10.99
N LEU A 25 11.64 -12.90 -10.03
CA LEU A 25 11.84 -11.75 -9.14
C LEU A 25 12.55 -10.57 -9.82
N SER A 26 13.00 -10.71 -11.07
CA SER A 26 13.62 -9.62 -11.85
C SER A 26 12.70 -9.03 -12.90
N ASN A 27 11.45 -9.51 -13.00
CA ASN A 27 10.46 -9.02 -13.96
C ASN A 27 9.23 -8.44 -13.24
N PRO A 28 9.06 -7.11 -13.23
CA PRO A 28 7.93 -6.45 -12.57
C PRO A 28 6.55 -6.94 -13.03
N GLU A 29 6.39 -7.28 -14.31
CA GLU A 29 5.10 -7.76 -14.82
C GLU A 29 4.73 -9.13 -14.22
N GLN A 30 5.71 -10.02 -14.05
CA GLN A 30 5.50 -11.32 -13.41
C GLN A 30 5.19 -11.15 -11.93
N ILE A 31 5.88 -10.23 -11.25
CA ILE A 31 5.62 -9.91 -9.84
C ILE A 31 4.21 -9.34 -9.66
N ALA A 32 3.79 -8.41 -10.53
CA ALA A 32 2.44 -7.87 -10.49
C ALA A 32 1.38 -8.97 -10.68
N GLN A 33 1.60 -9.90 -11.61
CA GLN A 33 0.71 -11.05 -11.79
C GLN A 33 0.70 -11.98 -10.57
N MET A 34 1.85 -12.20 -9.93
CA MET A 34 1.91 -12.98 -8.69
C MET A 34 1.15 -12.30 -7.55
N LEU A 35 1.22 -10.98 -7.43
CA LEU A 35 0.53 -10.21 -6.40
C LEU A 35 -1.00 -10.21 -6.57
N LEU A 36 -1.49 -10.50 -7.78
CA LEU A 36 -2.92 -10.64 -8.10
C LEU A 36 -3.44 -12.07 -7.90
N GLN A 37 -2.58 -13.02 -7.54
CA GLN A 37 -3.04 -14.38 -7.28
C GLN A 37 -3.72 -14.47 -5.92
N GLU A 38 -4.94 -14.99 -5.92
CA GLU A 38 -5.71 -15.24 -4.71
C GLU A 38 -4.98 -16.25 -3.80
N GLY A 39 -4.92 -15.92 -2.51
CA GLY A 39 -4.47 -16.85 -1.48
C GLY A 39 -5.56 -17.82 -1.04
N GLU A 40 -5.29 -18.62 -0.01
CA GLU A 40 -6.25 -19.58 0.55
C GLU A 40 -7.55 -18.93 1.07
N THR A 41 -7.50 -17.62 1.38
CA THR A 41 -8.64 -16.84 1.85
C THR A 41 -9.50 -16.25 0.72
N GLY A 42 -9.07 -16.37 -0.53
CA GLY A 42 -9.76 -15.81 -1.71
C GLY A 42 -9.35 -14.39 -2.08
N ASP A 43 -8.59 -13.70 -1.23
CA ASP A 43 -8.04 -12.37 -1.53
C ASP A 43 -6.58 -12.50 -1.97
N SER A 44 -6.18 -11.70 -2.96
CA SER A 44 -4.78 -11.57 -3.35
C SER A 44 -4.05 -10.56 -2.44
N PRO A 45 -2.71 -10.62 -2.35
CA PRO A 45 -1.95 -9.56 -1.68
C PRO A 45 -2.27 -8.15 -2.19
N ALA A 46 -2.49 -8.00 -3.49
CA ALA A 46 -2.85 -6.73 -4.11
C ALA A 46 -4.23 -6.24 -3.67
N ASP A 47 -5.20 -7.14 -3.50
CA ASP A 47 -6.53 -6.80 -2.96
C ASP A 47 -6.40 -6.23 -1.55
N ILE A 48 -5.70 -6.95 -0.67
CA ILE A 48 -5.51 -6.54 0.73
C ILE A 48 -4.85 -5.16 0.83
N MET A 49 -3.83 -4.90 0.01
CA MET A 49 -3.14 -3.61 0.00
C MET A 49 -4.00 -2.48 -0.57
N ALA A 50 -4.74 -2.75 -1.65
CA ALA A 50 -5.68 -1.78 -2.22
C ALA A 50 -6.79 -1.44 -1.22
N ASP A 51 -7.35 -2.44 -0.54
CA ASP A 51 -8.37 -2.28 0.49
C ASP A 51 -7.87 -1.47 1.68
N LEU A 52 -6.63 -1.68 2.13
CA LEU A 52 -6.05 -0.88 3.22
C LEU A 52 -6.02 0.61 2.85
N VAL A 53 -5.54 0.93 1.65
CA VAL A 53 -5.48 2.33 1.16
C VAL A 53 -6.88 2.89 0.99
N ASN A 54 -7.80 2.12 0.40
CA ASN A 54 -9.17 2.53 0.16
C ASN A 54 -9.95 2.74 1.46
N MET A 55 -9.69 1.94 2.49
CA MET A 55 -10.26 2.12 3.83
C MET A 55 -9.81 3.46 4.42
N GLN A 56 -8.52 3.78 4.37
CA GLN A 56 -8.02 5.07 4.84
C GLN A 56 -8.61 6.24 4.04
N ARG A 57 -8.77 6.08 2.73
CA ARG A 57 -9.43 7.08 1.85
C ARG A 57 -10.91 7.23 2.18
N ALA A 58 -11.60 6.14 2.50
CA ALA A 58 -13.00 6.16 2.92
C ALA A 58 -13.17 6.87 4.28
N ASP A 59 -12.26 6.63 5.22
CA ASP A 59 -12.25 7.32 6.51
C ASP A 59 -12.06 8.83 6.32
N LEU A 60 -11.09 9.24 5.50
CA LEU A 60 -10.88 10.67 5.19
C LEU A 60 -12.11 11.32 4.57
N ARG A 61 -12.74 10.66 3.58
CA ARG A 61 -13.99 11.14 2.98
C ARG A 61 -15.12 11.24 4.01
N ARG A 62 -15.23 10.27 4.91
CA ARG A 62 -16.27 10.24 5.94
C ARG A 62 -16.09 11.38 6.93
N ILE A 63 -14.86 11.62 7.39
CA ILE A 63 -14.51 12.72 8.30
C ILE A 63 -14.75 14.06 7.59
N GLY A 64 -14.26 14.23 6.37
CA GLY A 64 -14.50 15.44 5.58
C GLY A 64 -15.98 15.79 5.44
N ALA A 65 -16.81 14.79 5.14
CA ALA A 65 -18.26 14.97 5.06
C ALA A 65 -18.93 15.37 6.38
N GLU A 66 -18.36 15.02 7.55
CA GLU A 66 -18.88 15.46 8.86
C GLU A 66 -18.54 16.93 9.16
N HIS A 67 -17.52 17.46 8.49
CA HIS A 67 -17.01 18.82 8.67
C HIS A 67 -17.27 19.74 7.46
N ASP A 68 -18.13 19.32 6.52
CA ASP A 68 -18.42 20.05 5.27
C ASP A 68 -17.17 20.35 4.41
N VAL A 69 -16.14 19.51 4.50
CA VAL A 69 -14.92 19.57 3.68
C VAL A 69 -14.98 18.52 2.58
N ASP A 70 -14.87 18.94 1.32
CA ASP A 70 -14.80 18.03 0.17
C ASP A 70 -13.41 17.40 0.04
N VAL A 71 -13.36 16.07 0.15
CA VAL A 71 -12.13 15.26 0.07
C VAL A 71 -12.18 14.43 -1.20
N ASN A 72 -11.36 14.82 -2.18
CA ASN A 72 -11.32 14.17 -3.49
C ASN A 72 -10.10 13.24 -3.62
N VAL A 73 -10.26 12.01 -3.13
CA VAL A 73 -9.27 10.93 -3.27
C VAL A 73 -9.83 9.83 -4.15
N GLU A 74 -9.15 9.38 -5.20
CA GLU A 74 -9.65 8.28 -6.04
C GLU A 74 -9.58 6.93 -5.29
N MET A 75 -10.26 5.88 -5.74
CA MET A 75 -10.04 4.53 -5.16
C MET A 75 -8.96 3.81 -5.97
N VAL A 76 -8.14 3.01 -5.30
CA VAL A 76 -7.07 2.22 -5.91
C VAL A 76 -7.60 0.82 -6.22
N THR A 77 -7.34 0.33 -7.42
CA THR A 77 -7.69 -1.06 -7.77
C THR A 77 -6.55 -2.01 -7.41
N PRO A 78 -6.83 -3.31 -7.23
CA PRO A 78 -5.80 -4.32 -6.99
C PRO A 78 -4.73 -4.31 -8.09
N GLU A 79 -5.11 -4.18 -9.37
CA GLU A 79 -4.15 -4.17 -10.49
C GLU A 79 -3.20 -2.98 -10.41
N LYS A 80 -3.73 -1.80 -10.08
CA LYS A 80 -2.93 -0.58 -9.91
C LYS A 80 -1.96 -0.73 -8.73
N MET A 81 -2.42 -1.33 -7.63
CA MET A 81 -1.59 -1.63 -6.47
C MET A 81 -0.49 -2.66 -6.79
N ALA A 82 -0.82 -3.73 -7.51
CA ALA A 82 0.14 -4.74 -7.93
C ALA A 82 1.27 -4.14 -8.79
N LEU A 83 0.93 -3.24 -9.71
CA LEU A 83 1.90 -2.51 -10.51
C LEU A 83 2.80 -1.60 -9.66
N TYR A 84 2.22 -0.85 -8.72
CA TYR A 84 2.99 0.02 -7.82
C TYR A 84 3.99 -0.74 -6.96
N VAL A 85 3.57 -1.89 -6.42
CA VAL A 85 4.45 -2.71 -5.58
C VAL A 85 5.52 -3.42 -6.41
N ALA A 86 5.16 -3.91 -7.60
CA ALA A 86 6.12 -4.52 -8.51
C ALA A 86 7.18 -3.53 -9.01
N GLY A 87 6.80 -2.26 -9.26
CA GLY A 87 7.71 -1.19 -9.69
C GLY A 87 8.87 -0.95 -8.72
N ILE A 88 8.68 -1.21 -7.42
CA ILE A 88 9.76 -1.09 -6.41
C ILE A 88 10.98 -1.95 -6.78
N VAL A 89 10.75 -3.12 -7.37
CA VAL A 89 11.80 -4.08 -7.68
C VAL A 89 12.69 -3.60 -8.83
N ASP A 90 12.15 -2.78 -9.74
CA ASP A 90 12.90 -2.15 -10.84
C ASP A 90 13.38 -0.73 -10.50
N GLY A 91 13.16 -0.29 -9.26
CA GLY A 91 13.50 1.06 -8.82
C GLY A 91 12.49 2.14 -9.24
N GLU A 92 11.35 1.76 -9.80
CA GLU A 92 10.22 2.64 -10.13
C GLU A 92 9.26 2.75 -8.92
N TRP A 93 9.76 3.28 -7.81
CA TRP A 93 9.00 3.41 -6.56
C TRP A 93 8.20 4.72 -6.50
N GLU A 94 8.44 5.66 -7.41
CA GLU A 94 7.82 6.98 -7.44
C GLU A 94 6.28 6.91 -7.47
N PRO A 95 5.62 6.05 -8.27
CA PRO A 95 4.16 5.98 -8.29
C PRO A 95 3.55 5.57 -6.94
N LEU A 96 4.22 4.68 -6.21
CA LEU A 96 3.79 4.29 -4.88
C LEU A 96 3.99 5.42 -3.86
N LEU A 97 5.10 6.17 -3.97
CA LEU A 97 5.31 7.34 -3.13
C LEU A 97 4.27 8.42 -3.42
N GLU A 98 3.96 8.68 -4.69
CA GLU A 98 2.94 9.64 -5.11
C GLU A 98 1.58 9.30 -4.50
N LEU A 99 1.19 8.02 -4.49
CA LEU A 99 -0.04 7.54 -3.87
C LEU A 99 -0.12 7.92 -2.38
N PHE A 100 0.96 7.70 -1.62
CA PHE A 100 1.02 8.04 -0.21
C PHE A 100 1.07 9.55 0.02
N ASN A 101 1.77 10.30 -0.84
CA ASN A 101 1.86 11.75 -0.75
C ASN A 101 0.52 12.42 -1.03
N GLU A 102 -0.22 11.97 -2.04
CA GLU A 102 -1.59 12.42 -2.35
C GLU A 102 -2.48 12.27 -1.11
N GLN A 103 -2.47 11.08 -0.50
CA GLN A 103 -3.26 10.81 0.68
C GLN A 103 -2.82 11.62 1.91
N ALA A 104 -1.50 11.82 2.08
CA ALA A 104 -0.97 12.64 3.15
C ALA A 104 -1.39 14.11 3.00
N ALA A 105 -1.35 14.63 1.77
CA ALA A 105 -1.73 16.01 1.45
C ALA A 105 -3.24 16.25 1.68
N GLU A 106 -4.10 15.34 1.21
CA GLU A 106 -5.55 15.45 1.45
C GLU A 106 -5.90 15.37 2.94
N ARG A 107 -5.23 14.50 3.70
CA ARG A 107 -5.37 14.48 5.16
C ARG A 107 -4.91 15.79 5.80
N GLU A 108 -3.79 16.35 5.37
CA GLU A 108 -3.25 17.59 5.93
C GLU A 108 -4.16 18.78 5.64
N LYS A 109 -4.70 18.86 4.41
CA LYS A 109 -5.74 19.82 4.03
C LYS A 109 -6.97 19.68 4.93
N LEU A 110 -7.46 18.45 5.11
CA LEU A 110 -8.61 18.20 5.99
C LEU A 110 -8.34 18.64 7.43
N LEU A 111 -7.18 18.32 7.98
CA LEU A 111 -6.80 18.73 9.34
C LEU A 111 -6.68 20.25 9.47
N ALA A 112 -6.13 20.94 8.47
CA ALA A 112 -6.00 22.39 8.48
C ALA A 112 -7.35 23.12 8.45
N GLU A 113 -8.39 22.51 7.87
CA GLU A 113 -9.76 23.04 7.88
C GLU A 113 -10.51 22.71 9.17
N MET A 114 -10.12 21.64 9.87
CA MET A 114 -10.81 21.14 11.07
C MET A 114 -10.23 21.64 12.39
N LEU A 115 -8.93 21.90 12.43
CA LEU A 115 -8.19 22.25 13.63
C LEU A 115 -7.82 23.73 13.66
N GLU A 116 -7.77 24.29 14.86
CA GLU A 116 -7.17 25.61 15.05
C GLU A 116 -5.64 25.55 14.84
N ALA A 117 -5.01 26.68 14.53
CA ALA A 117 -3.59 26.72 14.18
C ALA A 117 -2.66 26.11 15.24
N GLU A 118 -2.97 26.31 16.52
CA GLU A 118 -2.21 25.75 17.65
C GLU A 118 -2.34 24.22 17.72
N GLU A 119 -3.54 23.68 17.53
CA GLU A 119 -3.81 22.24 17.51
C GLU A 119 -3.15 21.55 16.30
N LEU A 120 -3.15 22.23 15.14
CA LEU A 120 -2.47 21.76 13.93
C LEU A 120 -0.94 21.72 14.12
N GLU A 121 -0.37 22.71 14.80
CA GLU A 121 1.06 22.75 15.14
C GLU A 121 1.43 21.59 16.09
N GLU A 122 0.64 21.37 17.14
CA GLU A 122 0.83 20.24 18.06
C GLU A 122 0.73 18.88 17.35
N PHE A 123 -0.26 18.71 16.47
CA PHE A 123 -0.43 17.50 15.68
C PHE A 123 0.77 17.26 14.75
N THR A 124 1.23 18.30 14.06
CA THR A 124 2.38 18.22 13.15
C THR A 124 3.65 17.86 13.91
N ALA A 125 3.88 18.50 15.06
CA ALA A 125 5.01 18.19 15.94
C ALA A 125 4.96 16.75 16.46
N ALA A 126 3.78 16.24 16.83
CA ALA A 126 3.59 14.85 17.23
C ALA A 126 3.93 13.87 16.09
N LYS A 127 3.48 14.15 14.87
CA LYS A 127 3.78 13.33 13.67
C LYS A 127 5.28 13.26 13.37
N GLU A 128 6.01 14.37 13.48
CA GLU A 128 7.46 14.41 13.26
C GLU A 128 8.24 13.65 14.35
N ARG A 129 7.75 13.60 15.61
CA ARG A 129 8.34 12.74 16.65
C ARG A 129 8.23 11.25 16.31
N VAL A 130 7.10 10.82 15.74
CA VAL A 130 6.86 9.43 15.36
C VAL A 130 7.65 9.03 14.11
N LYS A 131 7.82 9.93 13.15
CA LYS A 131 8.55 9.67 11.89
C LYS A 131 10.03 9.31 12.10
N ASN A 132 10.63 9.78 13.19
CA ASN A 132 12.04 9.56 13.52
C ASN A 132 12.27 8.47 14.58
N THR A 133 11.22 7.86 15.12
CA THR A 133 11.34 6.75 16.06
C THR A 133 11.23 5.43 15.31
N GLY A 134 12.37 4.75 15.14
CA GLY A 134 12.40 3.34 14.75
C GLY A 134 11.71 2.46 15.81
N PRO A 135 11.44 1.17 15.53
CA PRO A 135 10.85 0.27 16.50
C PRO A 135 11.81 0.09 17.69
N GLY A 136 11.61 0.87 18.75
CA GLY A 136 12.36 0.77 19.99
C GLY A 136 12.80 2.11 20.57
N GLU A 137 11.87 3.00 20.89
CA GLU A 137 12.06 4.05 21.90
C GLU A 137 10.69 4.56 22.36
N THR A 138 9.95 3.69 23.04
CA THR A 138 8.90 4.14 23.96
C THR A 138 9.59 4.50 25.27
N ASP A 139 9.92 5.78 25.43
CA ASP A 139 10.26 6.31 26.76
C ASP A 139 9.01 6.24 27.65
N GLY A 140 9.19 5.62 28.83
CA GLY A 140 8.16 5.42 29.84
C GLY A 140 7.94 6.61 30.77
#